data_AF-A0A0S8KUD7-F1
#
_entry.id   AF-A0A0S8KUD7-F1
#
_cell.length_a   1.000
_cell.length_b   1.000
_cell.length_c   1.000
_cell.angle_alpha   90.00
_cell.angle_beta   90.00
_cell.angle_gamma   90.00
#
_symmetry.space_group_name_H-M   'P 1'
#
loop_
_entity.id
_entity.type
_entity.pdbx_description
1 polymer ?
#
loop_
_entity_poly.entity_id
_entity_poly.type
_entity_poly.pdbx_seq_one_letter_code
_entity_poly.pdbx_strand_id
1 'polypeptide(L)'
;MSLSSVQWRRILGSLVLAFSVLSPFGCVGRTQPGTPPTATPRPVPSDVAIYLMLTERYASLATIMRVQEMPVDEAARILQALQAVEPPSGFEALHDQALDAYRQITAGKLLLPGSDSELRSEAYFMIDWGIARLLDYREKLEARQ
;
A
#
# COMPACT_ATOMS: atom_id res chain seq x y z
N MET A 1 -26.50 26.04 -22.24
CA MET A 1 -25.55 25.83 -23.36
C MET A 1 -24.69 24.62 -23.00
N SER A 2 -24.99 23.49 -23.65
CA SER A 2 -24.42 22.17 -23.37
C SER A 2 -23.25 21.93 -24.32
N LEU A 3 -22.04 21.87 -23.78
CA LEU A 3 -20.85 21.46 -24.53
C LEU A 3 -20.73 19.94 -24.44
N SER A 4 -20.88 19.30 -25.60
CA SER A 4 -21.02 17.86 -25.76
C SER A 4 -19.70 17.11 -25.48
N SER A 5 -19.83 16.02 -24.74
CA SER A 5 -18.83 15.03 -24.33
C SER A 5 -18.08 14.32 -25.47
N VAL A 6 -18.24 14.78 -26.71
CA VAL A 6 -17.73 14.16 -27.94
C VAL A 6 -16.38 14.77 -28.36
N GLN A 7 -16.05 15.99 -27.93
CA GLN A 7 -14.81 16.67 -28.35
C GLN A 7 -13.54 16.24 -27.58
N TRP A 8 -13.66 15.77 -26.33
CA TRP A 8 -12.47 15.41 -25.52
C TRP A 8 -11.81 14.10 -25.94
N ARG A 9 -12.57 13.15 -26.51
CA ARG A 9 -12.03 11.85 -26.94
C ARG A 9 -11.14 11.91 -28.18
N ARG A 10 -11.18 12.99 -28.95
CA ARG A 10 -10.37 13.16 -30.17
C ARG A 10 -9.00 13.81 -29.93
N ILE A 11 -8.79 14.46 -28.79
CA ILE A 11 -7.52 15.13 -28.48
C ILE A 11 -6.52 14.16 -27.83
N LEU A 12 -7.00 13.13 -27.13
CA LEU A 12 -6.14 12.11 -26.50
C LEU A 12 -5.62 11.03 -27.48
N GLY A 13 -6.28 10.84 -28.63
CA GLY A 13 -5.91 9.80 -29.60
C GLY A 13 -4.73 10.12 -30.52
N SER A 14 -4.34 11.40 -30.63
CA SER A 14 -3.31 11.84 -31.59
C SER A 14 -1.91 12.02 -30.98
N LEU A 15 -1.74 11.74 -29.68
CA LEU A 15 -0.46 11.94 -28.97
C LEU A 15 0.37 10.65 -28.79
N VAL A 16 -0.13 9.50 -29.27
CA VAL A 16 0.53 8.18 -29.12
C VAL A 16 1.30 7.75 -30.38
N LEU A 17 1.25 8.51 -31.48
CA LEU A 17 1.74 8.07 -32.80
C LEU A 17 2.88 8.90 -33.41
N ALA A 18 3.56 9.74 -32.61
CA ALA A 18 4.61 10.64 -33.09
C ALA A 18 5.92 10.58 -32.27
N PHE A 19 6.32 9.38 -31.82
CA PHE A 19 7.66 9.16 -31.25
C PHE A 19 8.24 7.82 -31.73
N SER A 20 8.11 7.56 -33.02
CA SER A 20 8.83 6.50 -33.70
C SER A 20 9.54 7.14 -34.87
N VAL A 21 10.80 6.76 -35.07
CA VAL A 21 11.74 7.20 -36.12
C VAL A 21 12.69 8.33 -35.69
N LEU A 22 13.83 7.94 -35.10
CA LEU A 22 15.19 8.19 -35.65
C LEU A 22 16.28 7.90 -34.61
N SER A 23 16.98 6.77 -34.78
CA SER A 23 18.44 6.70 -34.62
C SER A 23 18.96 5.37 -35.17
N PRO A 24 19.59 5.37 -36.35
CA PRO A 24 20.51 4.33 -36.76
C PRO A 24 21.94 4.85 -36.64
N PHE A 25 22.72 4.38 -35.68
CA PHE A 25 24.18 4.45 -35.76
C PHE A 25 24.78 3.24 -35.07
N GLY A 26 25.54 2.48 -35.85
CA GLY A 26 26.12 1.22 -35.43
C GLY A 26 27.21 1.38 -34.39
N CYS A 27 27.39 0.32 -33.61
CA CYS A 27 28.65 0.02 -32.95
C CYS A 27 29.03 -1.41 -33.35
N VAL A 28 29.93 -1.53 -34.33
CA VAL A 28 30.79 -2.70 -34.46
C VAL A 28 31.83 -2.59 -33.35
N GLY A 29 31.53 -3.21 -32.22
CA GLY A 29 32.38 -3.26 -31.03
C GLY A 29 32.95 -4.66 -30.83
N ARG A 30 34.11 -4.92 -31.43
CA ARG A 30 35.22 -5.77 -30.97
C ARG A 30 34.88 -6.80 -29.87
N THR A 31 34.81 -8.09 -30.23
CA THR A 31 34.85 -9.22 -29.30
C THR A 31 36.18 -9.23 -28.54
N GLN A 32 36.17 -8.68 -27.33
CA GLN A 32 37.21 -8.88 -26.33
C GLN A 32 36.93 -10.24 -25.66
N PRO A 33 37.93 -11.11 -25.42
CA PRO A 33 37.77 -12.26 -24.56
C PRO A 33 37.62 -11.73 -23.12
N GLY A 34 36.39 -11.43 -22.74
CA GLY A 34 36.04 -10.92 -21.42
C GLY A 34 36.07 -12.05 -20.40
N THR A 35 36.82 -11.84 -19.32
CA THR A 35 36.78 -12.58 -18.07
C THR A 35 35.36 -12.99 -17.68
N PRO A 36 35.17 -14.19 -17.09
CA PRO A 36 33.86 -14.61 -16.61
C PRO A 36 33.31 -13.54 -15.66
N PRO A 37 32.01 -13.16 -15.78
CA PRO A 37 31.43 -12.15 -14.92
C PRO A 37 31.56 -12.63 -13.47
N THR A 38 32.38 -11.94 -12.68
CA THR A 38 32.39 -12.09 -11.23
C THR A 38 31.00 -11.71 -10.76
N ALA A 39 30.20 -12.71 -10.39
CA ALA A 39 28.86 -12.50 -9.88
C ALA A 39 28.96 -11.62 -8.63
N THR A 40 28.60 -10.35 -8.75
CA THR A 40 28.44 -9.47 -7.60
C THR A 40 27.34 -10.06 -6.73
N PRO A 41 27.59 -10.37 -5.44
CA PRO A 41 26.55 -10.87 -4.55
C PRO A 41 25.39 -9.87 -4.53
N ARG A 42 24.15 -10.35 -4.72
CA ARG A 42 22.98 -9.48 -4.52
C ARG A 42 22.94 -9.06 -3.05
N PRO A 43 22.71 -7.77 -2.75
CA PRO A 43 22.51 -7.33 -1.38
C PRO A 43 21.28 -8.05 -0.82
N VAL A 44 21.46 -8.75 0.30
CA VAL A 44 20.37 -9.37 1.05
C VAL A 44 19.67 -8.24 1.84
N PRO A 45 18.35 -8.06 1.71
CA PRO A 45 17.63 -7.05 2.49
C PRO A 45 17.76 -7.32 3.99
N SER A 46 17.81 -6.26 4.80
CA SER A 46 17.72 -6.39 6.26
C SER A 46 16.31 -6.79 6.69
N ASP A 47 16.18 -7.42 7.86
CA ASP A 47 14.86 -7.80 8.42
C ASP A 47 13.91 -6.61 8.55
N VAL A 48 14.44 -5.43 8.89
CA VAL A 48 13.68 -4.17 8.91
C VAL A 48 13.17 -3.80 7.52
N ALA A 49 14.00 -3.89 6.49
CA ALA A 49 13.56 -3.61 5.13
C ALA A 49 12.48 -4.60 4.65
N ILE A 50 12.60 -5.88 5.02
CA ILE A 50 11.60 -6.90 4.74
C ILE A 50 10.28 -6.55 5.45
N TYR A 51 10.33 -6.24 6.74
CA TYR A 51 9.16 -5.85 7.52
C TYR A 51 8.44 -4.64 6.93
N LEU A 52 9.19 -3.58 6.61
CA LEU A 52 8.62 -2.37 6.01
C LEU A 52 7.97 -2.68 4.66
N MET A 53 8.63 -3.45 3.79
CA MET A 53 8.07 -3.86 2.50
C MET A 53 6.78 -4.68 2.65
N LEU A 54 6.73 -5.61 3.61
CA LEU A 54 5.54 -6.45 3.85
C LEU A 54 4.37 -5.65 4.43
N THR A 55 4.65 -4.64 5.25
CA THR A 55 3.62 -3.86 5.95
C THR A 55 3.20 -2.59 5.20
N GLU A 56 4.02 -2.07 4.29
CA GLU A 56 3.80 -0.81 3.55
C GLU A 56 2.43 -0.76 2.87
N ARG A 57 2.02 -1.86 2.22
CA ARG A 57 0.72 -1.95 1.54
C ARG A 57 -0.46 -1.69 2.49
N TYR A 58 -0.35 -2.13 3.73
CA TYR A 58 -1.40 -2.02 4.75
C TYR A 58 -1.29 -0.74 5.59
N ALA A 59 -0.13 -0.10 5.56
CA ALA A 59 0.18 1.16 6.26
C ALA A 59 0.08 2.40 5.34
N SER A 60 -0.16 2.20 4.04
CA SER A 60 -0.25 3.30 3.09
C SER A 60 -1.44 4.22 3.42
N LEU A 61 -1.28 5.53 3.23
CA LEU A 61 -2.31 6.51 3.51
C LEU A 61 -3.55 6.24 2.66
N ALA A 62 -3.34 5.84 1.41
CA ALA A 62 -4.41 5.43 0.52
C ALA A 62 -5.21 4.23 1.08
N THR A 63 -4.53 3.24 1.66
CA THR A 63 -5.19 2.11 2.32
C THR A 63 -5.96 2.58 3.55
N ILE A 64 -5.32 3.34 4.44
CA ILE A 64 -5.92 3.83 5.69
C ILE A 64 -7.18 4.67 5.41
N MET A 65 -7.12 5.60 4.45
CA MET A 65 -8.28 6.42 4.09
C MET A 65 -9.42 5.61 3.47
N ARG A 66 -9.11 4.50 2.80
CA ARG A 66 -10.12 3.60 2.22
C ARG A 66 -10.70 2.60 3.21
N VAL A 67 -10.12 2.45 4.41
CA VAL A 67 -10.62 1.51 5.42
C VAL A 67 -12.09 1.77 5.77
N GLN A 68 -12.54 3.02 5.79
CA GLN A 68 -13.93 3.35 6.12
C GLN A 68 -14.92 2.67 5.15
N GLU A 69 -14.63 2.70 3.85
CA GLU A 69 -15.47 2.13 2.79
C GLU A 69 -15.19 0.65 2.53
N MET A 70 -14.10 0.12 3.07
CA MET A 70 -13.68 -1.27 2.90
C MET A 70 -14.70 -2.25 3.50
N PRO A 71 -15.05 -3.34 2.80
CA PRO A 71 -15.89 -4.39 3.37
C PRO A 71 -15.18 -5.10 4.53
N VAL A 72 -15.96 -5.62 5.47
CA VAL A 72 -15.43 -6.26 6.69
C VAL A 72 -14.47 -7.42 6.40
N ASP A 73 -14.77 -8.22 5.38
CA ASP A 73 -13.93 -9.35 4.97
C ASP A 73 -12.55 -8.89 4.47
N GLU A 74 -12.46 -7.72 3.85
CA GLU A 74 -11.19 -7.17 3.39
C GLU A 74 -10.36 -6.65 4.57
N ALA A 75 -10.98 -5.96 5.54
CA ALA A 75 -10.31 -5.57 6.78
C ALA A 75 -9.80 -6.79 7.56
N ALA A 76 -10.60 -7.86 7.64
CA ALA A 76 -10.21 -9.11 8.28
C ALA A 76 -9.03 -9.80 7.57
N ARG A 77 -9.00 -9.79 6.23
CA ARG A 77 -7.86 -10.29 5.46
C ARG A 77 -6.58 -9.49 5.72
N ILE A 78 -6.67 -8.17 5.84
CA ILE A 78 -5.51 -7.34 6.19
C ILE A 78 -5.01 -7.68 7.59
N LEU A 79 -5.91 -7.80 8.57
CA LEU A 79 -5.54 -8.22 9.92
C LEU A 79 -4.81 -9.58 9.92
N GLN A 80 -5.33 -10.57 9.21
CA GLN A 80 -4.68 -11.88 9.09
C GLN A 80 -3.31 -11.80 8.41
N ALA A 81 -3.19 -10.99 7.35
CA ALA A 81 -1.92 -10.78 6.66
C ALA A 81 -0.88 -10.14 7.58
N LEU A 82 -1.28 -9.15 8.39
CA LEU A 82 -0.39 -8.52 9.37
C LEU A 82 0.01 -9.48 10.48
N GLN A 83 -0.92 -10.31 10.99
CA GLN A 83 -0.61 -11.32 12.03
C GLN A 83 0.42 -12.36 11.58
N ALA A 84 0.55 -12.59 10.27
CA ALA A 84 1.53 -13.51 9.71
C ALA A 84 2.93 -12.88 9.55
N VAL A 85 3.08 -11.57 9.78
CA VAL A 85 4.37 -10.87 9.72
C VAL A 85 5.00 -10.86 11.10
N GLU A 86 6.23 -11.36 11.20
CA GLU A 86 7.03 -11.26 12.42
C GLU A 86 7.72 -9.88 12.49
N PRO A 87 7.48 -9.05 13.52
CA PRO A 87 8.13 -7.77 13.64
C PRO A 87 9.60 -7.94 14.07
N PRO A 88 10.54 -7.16 13.49
CA PRO A 88 11.92 -7.13 13.94
C PRO A 88 12.03 -6.46 15.32
N SER A 89 13.15 -6.68 16.00
CA SER A 89 13.40 -6.11 17.32
C SER A 89 13.23 -4.59 17.34
N GLY A 90 12.45 -4.08 18.30
CA GLY A 90 12.14 -2.65 18.45
C GLY A 90 10.90 -2.18 17.68
N PHE A 91 10.27 -3.04 16.87
CA PHE A 91 9.03 -2.76 16.13
C PHE A 91 7.80 -3.48 16.70
N GLU A 92 7.96 -4.33 17.71
CA GLU A 92 6.91 -5.20 18.26
C GLU A 92 5.70 -4.38 18.74
N ALA A 93 5.95 -3.38 19.59
CA ALA A 93 4.87 -2.53 20.10
C ALA A 93 4.16 -1.71 19.00
N LEU A 94 4.91 -1.34 17.96
CA LEU A 94 4.37 -0.61 16.82
C LEU A 94 3.51 -1.54 15.94
N HIS A 95 3.97 -2.78 15.74
CA HIS A 95 3.22 -3.82 15.06
C HIS A 95 1.93 -4.18 15.80
N ASP A 96 2.00 -4.37 17.11
CA ASP A 96 0.83 -4.65 17.97
C ASP A 96 -0.20 -3.53 17.88
N GLN A 97 0.24 -2.27 17.79
CA GLN A 97 -0.65 -1.13 17.57
C GLN A 97 -1.41 -1.25 16.23
N ALA A 98 -0.75 -1.64 15.15
CA ALA A 98 -1.42 -1.84 13.86
C ALA A 98 -2.43 -3.00 13.93
N LEU A 99 -2.06 -4.11 14.57
CA LEU A 99 -2.95 -5.25 14.77
C LEU A 99 -4.19 -4.86 15.57
N ASP A 100 -4.03 -4.14 16.67
CA ASP A 100 -5.13 -3.69 17.52
C ASP A 100 -6.06 -2.72 16.78
N ALA A 101 -5.50 -1.78 16.02
CA ALA A 101 -6.27 -0.87 15.19
C ALA A 101 -7.16 -1.62 14.19
N TYR A 102 -6.60 -2.58 13.44
CA TYR A 102 -7.38 -3.40 12.50
C TYR A 102 -8.40 -4.30 13.22
N ARG A 103 -8.11 -4.81 14.42
CA ARG A 103 -9.10 -5.55 15.24
C ARG A 103 -10.32 -4.68 15.56
N GLN A 104 -10.11 -3.44 16.02
CA GLN A 104 -11.21 -2.52 16.35
C GLN A 104 -12.02 -2.15 15.10
N ILE A 105 -11.35 -1.88 13.98
CA ILE A 105 -12.00 -1.62 12.69
C ILE A 105 -12.89 -2.80 12.29
N THR A 106 -12.35 -4.03 12.32
CA THR A 106 -13.11 -5.22 11.95
C THR A 106 -14.29 -5.45 12.89
N ALA A 107 -14.09 -5.30 14.20
CA ALA A 107 -15.15 -5.45 15.19
C ALA A 107 -16.26 -4.41 15.01
N GLY A 108 -15.91 -3.12 14.85
CA GLY A 108 -16.89 -2.07 14.57
C GLY A 108 -17.67 -2.32 13.28
N LYS A 109 -17.00 -2.75 12.21
CA LYS A 109 -17.67 -3.10 10.94
C LYS A 109 -18.64 -4.28 11.08
N LEU A 110 -18.32 -5.29 11.90
CA LEU A 110 -19.23 -6.41 12.19
C LEU A 110 -20.49 -5.98 12.95
N LEU A 111 -20.42 -4.90 13.73
CA LEU A 111 -21.54 -4.38 14.50
C LEU A 111 -22.52 -3.52 13.68
N LEU A 112 -22.13 -2.99 12.52
CA LEU A 112 -22.97 -2.07 11.73
C LEU A 112 -24.24 -2.68 11.12
N PRO A 113 -24.25 -3.92 10.60
CA PRO A 113 -25.45 -4.48 9.97
C PRO A 113 -26.57 -4.72 11.00
N GLY A 114 -27.69 -4.02 10.84
CA GLY A 114 -28.91 -4.25 11.65
C GLY A 114 -28.84 -3.72 13.10
N SER A 115 -27.81 -2.95 13.45
CA SER A 115 -27.67 -2.35 14.79
C SER A 115 -28.64 -1.19 15.03
N ASP A 116 -29.03 -1.05 16.29
CA ASP A 116 -29.74 0.13 16.81
C ASP A 116 -28.83 1.37 16.86
N SER A 117 -29.38 2.51 17.31
CA SER A 117 -28.64 3.77 17.30
C SER A 117 -27.41 3.76 18.21
N GLU A 118 -27.48 3.08 19.34
CA GLU A 118 -26.40 3.07 20.33
C GLU A 118 -25.24 2.20 19.84
N LEU A 119 -25.52 0.95 19.44
CA LEU A 119 -24.53 0.04 18.89
C LEU A 119 -23.91 0.58 17.60
N ARG A 120 -24.68 1.30 16.77
CA ARG A 120 -24.14 1.93 15.58
C ARG A 120 -23.16 3.06 15.92
N SER A 121 -23.42 3.83 16.97
CA SER A 121 -22.50 4.88 17.41
C SER A 121 -21.19 4.30 17.95
N GLU A 122 -21.27 3.22 18.74
CA GLU A 122 -20.10 2.48 19.21
C GLU A 122 -19.31 1.90 18.04
N ALA A 123 -19.99 1.29 17.07
CA ALA A 123 -19.37 0.75 15.87
C ALA A 123 -18.57 1.80 15.09
N TYR A 124 -19.13 3.01 14.91
CA TYR A 124 -18.40 4.11 14.28
C TYR A 124 -17.22 4.58 15.12
N PHE A 125 -17.39 4.71 16.44
CA PHE A 125 -16.30 5.06 17.34
C PHE A 125 -15.12 4.09 17.23
N MET A 126 -15.37 2.78 17.24
CA MET A 126 -14.33 1.76 17.08
C MET A 126 -13.58 1.87 15.74
N ILE A 127 -14.32 2.13 14.64
CA ILE A 127 -13.73 2.31 13.31
C ILE A 127 -12.86 3.57 13.27
N ASP A 128 -13.37 4.70 13.73
CA ASP A 128 -12.67 5.98 13.71
C ASP A 128 -11.44 5.96 14.63
N TRP A 129 -11.56 5.34 15.81
CA TRP A 129 -10.44 5.13 16.72
C TRP A 129 -9.35 4.27 16.07
N GLY A 130 -9.72 3.16 15.42
CA GLY A 130 -8.77 2.32 14.71
C GLY A 130 -8.08 3.06 13.56
N ILE A 131 -8.81 3.87 12.79
CA ILE A 131 -8.22 4.71 11.73
C ILE A 131 -7.21 5.70 12.32
N ALA A 132 -7.55 6.39 13.41
CA ALA A 132 -6.63 7.30 14.08
C ALA A 132 -5.35 6.59 14.56
N ARG A 133 -5.47 5.37 15.09
CA ARG A 133 -4.32 4.54 15.51
C ARG A 133 -3.46 4.09 14.34
N LEU A 134 -4.03 3.84 13.16
CA LEU A 134 -3.28 3.53 11.94
C LEU A 134 -2.51 4.75 11.42
N LEU A 135 -3.08 5.95 11.52
CA LEU A 135 -2.39 7.19 11.15
C LEU A 135 -1.18 7.44 12.05
N ASP A 136 -1.34 7.32 13.37
CA ASP A 136 -0.24 7.41 14.34
C ASP A 136 0.83 6.32 14.11
N TYR A 137 0.41 5.10 13.77
CA TYR A 137 1.31 4.01 13.40
C TYR A 137 2.17 4.37 12.18
N ARG A 138 1.53 4.90 11.13
CA ARG A 138 2.20 5.33 9.91
C ARG A 138 3.21 6.44 10.19
N GLU A 139 2.83 7.47 10.94
CA GLU A 139 3.74 8.56 11.32
C GLU A 139 4.97 8.03 12.06
N LYS A 140 4.77 7.12 13.02
CA LYS A 140 5.86 6.48 13.77
C LYS A 140 6.74 5.58 12.91
N LEU A 141 6.19 4.95 11.86
CA LEU A 141 6.99 4.20 10.88
C LEU A 141 7.87 5.14 10.06
N GLU A 142 7.29 6.23 9.54
CA GLU A 142 8.00 7.22 8.73
C GLU A 142 9.12 7.91 9.53
N ALA A 143 8.90 8.19 10.82
CA ALA A 143 9.91 8.76 11.70
C ALA A 143 11.11 7.83 12.00
N ARG A 144 11.03 6.55 11.64
CA ARG A 144 12.07 5.54 11.86
C ARG A 144 12.82 5.14 10.58
N GLN A 145 12.46 5.73 9.44
CA GLN A 145 13.14 5.58 8.15
C GLN A 145 14.17 6.70 7.96
#